data_AF-A0A7D8UIE5-F1
#
_entry.id   AF-A0A7D8UIE5-F1
#
_cell.length_a   1.000
_cell.length_b   1.000
_cell.length_c   1.000
_cell.angle_alpha   90.00
_cell.angle_beta   90.00
_cell.angle_gamma   90.00
#
_symmetry.space_group_name_H-M   'P 1'
#
loop_
_entity.id
_entity.type
_entity.pdbx_description
1 polymer ?
#
loop_
_entity_poly.entity_id
_entity_poly.type
_entity_poly.pdbx_seq_one_letter_code
_entity_poly.pdbx_strand_id
1 'polypeptide(L)'
;MASKPHFFLKTAPLSGEPPSPYTNLYLRHHGSGINSVVLTPAPPKFIKGHLDGKRIIFTSASHEDRQWGLTLRTDGDQRAGWEKVEIVQDGGSDGLVFSSGGMANGKEQLLEFEEEDSGAKVWRGFMACQWAHGHPQLFWVTNQLKSELPSFCHRVQIVREML
;
A
#
# COMPACT_ATOMS: atom_id res chain seq x y z
N MET A 1 22.91 -15.85 -10.25
CA MET A 1 22.11 -14.66 -9.89
C MET A 1 21.43 -14.96 -8.57
N ALA A 2 21.54 -14.09 -7.57
CA ALA A 2 20.85 -14.30 -6.30
C ALA A 2 19.34 -14.17 -6.53
N SER A 3 18.55 -15.12 -6.00
CA SER A 3 17.09 -15.03 -6.00
C SER A 3 16.66 -13.80 -5.21
N LYS A 4 15.80 -12.95 -5.78
CA LYS A 4 15.24 -11.80 -5.06
C LYS A 4 14.33 -12.31 -3.93
N PRO A 5 14.47 -11.82 -2.69
CA PRO A 5 13.62 -12.26 -1.60
C PRO A 5 12.17 -11.84 -1.87
N HIS A 6 11.24 -12.77 -1.67
CA HIS A 6 9.81 -12.53 -1.90
C HIS A 6 9.12 -12.21 -0.58
N PHE A 7 8.00 -11.50 -0.67
CA PHE A 7 7.19 -11.13 0.48
C PHE A 7 5.72 -10.96 0.11
N PHE A 8 4.87 -11.00 1.12
CA PHE A 8 3.54 -10.41 1.07
C PHE A 8 3.54 -9.01 1.68
N LEU A 9 2.59 -8.19 1.27
CA LEU A 9 2.32 -6.90 1.89
C LEU A 9 1.11 -7.00 2.80
N LYS A 10 1.22 -6.40 3.98
CA LYS A 10 0.16 -6.35 4.99
C LYS A 10 0.00 -4.96 5.54
N THR A 11 -1.20 -4.66 6.00
CA THR A 11 -1.48 -3.48 6.81
C THR A 11 -1.05 -3.71 8.25
N ALA A 12 -0.56 -2.65 8.88
CA ALA A 12 -0.20 -2.59 10.29
C ALA A 12 -0.77 -1.30 10.91
N PRO A 13 -0.98 -1.26 12.23
CA PRO A 13 -1.35 -0.02 12.89
C PRO A 13 -0.18 0.97 12.81
N LEU A 14 -0.48 2.27 12.92
CA LEU A 14 0.57 3.25 13.10
C LEU A 14 1.22 3.07 14.47
N SER A 15 2.51 3.41 14.55
CA SER A 15 3.23 3.33 15.81
C SER A 15 2.57 4.21 16.88
N GLY A 16 2.13 3.60 17.98
CA GLY A 16 1.43 4.29 19.07
C GLY A 16 -0.07 4.50 18.86
N GLU A 17 -0.64 4.07 17.74
CA GLU A 17 -2.09 4.09 17.52
C GLU A 17 -2.72 2.71 17.83
N PRO A 18 -3.97 2.67 18.32
CA PRO A 18 -4.68 1.42 18.54
C PRO A 18 -4.94 0.70 17.20
N PRO A 19 -5.02 -0.64 17.18
CA PRO A 19 -5.38 -1.39 15.98
C PRO A 19 -6.75 -0.97 15.43
N SER A 20 -6.80 -0.67 14.13
CA SER A 20 -8.06 -0.47 13.40
C SER A 20 -8.62 -1.81 12.90
N PRO A 21 -9.90 -1.85 12.45
CA PRO A 21 -10.47 -3.02 11.76
C PRO A 21 -9.70 -3.45 10.50
N TYR A 22 -8.81 -2.59 9.98
CA TYR A 22 -7.99 -2.87 8.81
C TYR A 22 -6.57 -3.30 9.17
N THR A 23 -6.30 -3.67 10.42
CA THR A 23 -4.99 -4.16 10.85
C THR A 23 -4.78 -5.62 10.43
N ASN A 24 -3.54 -5.99 10.05
CA ASN A 24 -3.14 -7.35 9.67
C ASN A 24 -3.88 -7.92 8.45
N LEU A 25 -4.34 -7.06 7.54
CA LEU A 25 -4.94 -7.46 6.27
C LEU A 25 -3.90 -7.45 5.16
N TYR A 26 -3.94 -8.45 4.29
CA TYR A 26 -3.05 -8.57 3.15
C TYR A 26 -3.54 -7.76 1.97
N LEU A 27 -2.61 -7.13 1.26
CA LEU A 27 -2.89 -6.48 -0.01
C LEU A 27 -3.03 -7.54 -1.08
N ARG A 28 -4.10 -7.43 -1.86
CA ARG A 28 -4.41 -8.34 -2.95
C ARG A 28 -4.94 -7.55 -4.14
N HIS A 29 -4.57 -7.99 -5.34
CA HIS A 29 -5.20 -7.52 -6.56
C HIS A 29 -6.66 -7.99 -6.59
N HIS A 30 -7.60 -7.06 -6.74
CA HIS A 30 -9.03 -7.41 -6.82
C HIS A 30 -9.29 -8.47 -7.89
N GLY A 31 -8.70 -8.28 -9.08
CA GLY A 31 -8.88 -9.17 -10.23
C GLY A 31 -10.15 -8.84 -11.02
N SER A 32 -10.49 -9.70 -11.98
CA SER A 32 -11.63 -9.51 -12.91
C SER A 32 -11.59 -8.18 -13.67
N GLY A 33 -10.39 -7.74 -14.07
CA GLY A 33 -10.19 -6.48 -14.80
C GLY A 33 -10.20 -5.22 -13.94
N ILE A 34 -10.28 -5.36 -12.61
CA ILE A 34 -10.23 -4.24 -11.66
C ILE A 34 -8.86 -4.21 -11.00
N ASN A 35 -8.09 -3.14 -11.26
CA ASN A 35 -6.72 -2.98 -10.76
C ASN A 35 -6.63 -2.58 -9.28
N SER A 36 -7.74 -2.29 -8.61
CA SER A 36 -7.75 -1.85 -7.22
C SER A 36 -7.07 -2.85 -6.28
N VAL A 37 -6.36 -2.31 -5.29
CA VAL A 37 -5.86 -3.09 -4.16
C VAL A 37 -6.97 -3.26 -3.11
N VAL A 38 -7.34 -4.51 -2.86
CA VAL A 38 -8.23 -4.90 -1.77
C VAL A 38 -7.45 -5.49 -0.61
N LEU A 39 -8.04 -5.38 0.58
CA LEU A 39 -7.48 -5.86 1.84
C LEU A 39 -8.24 -7.11 2.30
N THR A 40 -7.52 -8.21 2.49
CA THR A 40 -8.13 -9.50 2.88
C THR A 40 -7.42 -10.15 4.05
N PRO A 41 -8.11 -10.92 4.92
CA PRO A 41 -7.46 -11.59 6.06
C PRO A 41 -6.44 -12.67 5.67
N ALA A 42 -6.60 -13.28 4.49
CA ALA A 42 -5.71 -14.32 3.99
C ALA A 42 -4.68 -13.75 3.01
N PRO A 43 -3.45 -14.31 2.96
CA PRO A 43 -2.44 -13.91 1.99
C PRO A 43 -2.87 -14.17 0.54
N PRO A 44 -2.35 -13.39 -0.43
CA PRO A 44 -2.65 -13.62 -1.83
C PRO A 44 -2.07 -14.97 -2.29
N LYS A 45 -2.91 -15.79 -2.95
CA LYS A 45 -2.50 -17.12 -3.44
C LYS A 45 -1.69 -17.07 -4.74
N PHE A 46 -1.91 -16.03 -5.55
CA PHE A 46 -1.46 -16.02 -6.95
C PHE A 46 -0.36 -15.02 -7.25
N ILE A 47 -0.03 -14.12 -6.32
CA ILE A 47 0.99 -13.10 -6.53
C ILE A 47 1.92 -13.02 -5.32
N LYS A 48 3.21 -12.77 -5.57
CA LYS A 48 4.23 -12.51 -4.55
C LYS A 48 4.96 -11.22 -4.87
N GLY A 49 5.16 -10.38 -3.87
CA GLY A 49 5.91 -9.14 -4.01
C GLY A 49 7.42 -9.39 -3.97
N HIS A 50 8.17 -8.60 -4.72
CA HIS A 50 9.61 -8.46 -4.60
C HIS A 50 10.01 -7.02 -4.96
N LEU A 51 11.23 -6.64 -4.62
CA LEU A 51 11.75 -5.31 -4.96
C LEU A 51 12.45 -5.34 -6.32
N ASP A 52 12.17 -4.32 -7.12
CA ASP A 52 12.97 -3.97 -8.30
C ASP A 52 13.41 -2.52 -8.19
N GLY A 53 14.62 -2.30 -7.66
CA GLY A 53 15.07 -0.98 -7.25
C GLY A 53 14.18 -0.40 -6.16
N LYS A 54 13.51 0.73 -6.46
CA LYS A 54 12.55 1.41 -5.57
C LYS A 54 11.08 1.16 -5.99
N ARG A 55 10.84 0.08 -6.72
CA ARG A 55 9.49 -0.36 -7.14
C ARG A 55 9.13 -1.65 -6.43
N ILE A 56 7.85 -1.81 -6.13
CA ILE A 56 7.28 -3.07 -5.67
C ILE A 56 6.65 -3.76 -6.87
N ILE A 57 7.19 -4.93 -7.23
CA ILE A 57 6.72 -5.75 -8.34
C ILE A 57 6.12 -7.03 -7.79
N PHE A 58 5.00 -7.43 -8.37
CA PHE A 58 4.30 -8.67 -8.09
C PHE A 58 4.49 -9.64 -9.24
N THR A 59 4.96 -10.85 -8.96
CA THR A 59 5.07 -11.95 -9.92
C THR A 59 3.98 -12.98 -9.68
N SER A 60 3.45 -13.55 -10.76
CA SER A 60 2.49 -14.65 -10.64
C SER A 60 3.15 -15.90 -10.08
N ALA A 61 2.45 -16.60 -9.18
CA ALA A 61 2.89 -17.88 -8.64
C ALA A 61 2.90 -19.02 -9.68
N SER A 62 2.21 -18.85 -10.81
CA SER A 62 2.05 -19.88 -11.85
C SER A 62 2.64 -19.50 -13.21
N HIS A 63 3.00 -18.22 -13.40
CA HIS A 63 3.43 -17.66 -14.68
C HIS A 63 4.44 -16.53 -14.43
N GLU A 64 5.72 -16.86 -14.22
CA GLU A 64 6.75 -15.89 -13.81
C GLU A 64 6.95 -14.73 -14.80
N ASP A 65 6.55 -14.91 -16.06
CA ASP A 65 6.53 -13.90 -17.12
C ASP A 65 5.48 -12.80 -16.87
N ARG A 66 4.47 -13.06 -16.05
CA ARG A 66 3.42 -12.10 -15.73
C ARG A 66 3.79 -11.29 -14.50
N GLN A 67 3.95 -9.99 -14.71
CA GLN A 67 4.34 -9.04 -13.68
C GLN A 67 3.36 -7.87 -13.60
N TRP A 68 3.17 -7.40 -12.38
CA TRP A 68 2.38 -6.21 -12.08
C TRP A 68 3.17 -5.34 -11.10
N GLY A 69 3.03 -4.02 -11.19
CA GLY A 69 3.62 -3.10 -10.22
C GLY A 69 2.57 -2.52 -9.28
N LEU A 70 2.98 -2.22 -8.05
CA LEU A 70 2.20 -1.37 -7.14
C LEU A 70 2.26 0.08 -7.62
N THR A 71 1.14 0.63 -8.03
CA THR A 71 1.03 1.97 -8.59
C THR A 71 0.22 2.87 -7.66
N LEU A 72 0.85 3.95 -7.19
CA LEU A 72 0.18 5.08 -6.56
C LEU A 72 -0.33 6.00 -7.68
N ARG A 73 -1.63 6.00 -7.94
CA ARG A 73 -2.23 6.88 -8.95
C ARG A 73 -2.17 8.32 -8.43
N THR A 74 -1.79 9.28 -9.26
CA THR A 74 -1.76 10.72 -8.90
C THR A 74 -2.44 11.60 -9.94
N ASP A 75 -2.92 11.01 -11.02
CA ASP A 75 -3.53 11.63 -12.21
C ASP A 75 -5.06 11.73 -12.12
N GLY A 76 -5.62 11.58 -10.92
CA GLY A 76 -7.02 11.90 -10.63
C GLY A 76 -7.23 13.39 -10.41
N ASP A 77 -8.50 13.80 -10.31
CA ASP A 77 -8.90 15.18 -10.01
C ASP A 77 -8.45 15.66 -8.61
N GLN A 78 -7.86 14.79 -7.76
CA GLN A 78 -7.36 15.04 -6.40
C GLN A 78 -8.32 15.77 -5.45
N ARG A 79 -9.60 15.94 -5.82
CA ARG A 79 -10.59 16.76 -5.09
C ARG A 79 -10.83 16.30 -3.67
N ALA A 80 -10.68 15.00 -3.41
CA ALA A 80 -10.92 14.41 -2.10
C ALA A 80 -9.68 14.43 -1.20
N GLY A 81 -8.48 14.64 -1.75
CA GLY A 81 -7.24 14.49 -0.98
C GLY A 81 -6.71 13.07 -0.87
N TRP A 82 -7.30 12.09 -1.56
CA TRP A 82 -6.75 10.75 -1.66
C TRP A 82 -6.97 10.16 -3.05
N GLU A 83 -6.08 9.25 -3.41
CA GLU A 83 -6.02 8.60 -4.72
C GLU A 83 -5.91 7.09 -4.58
N LYS A 84 -6.23 6.39 -5.67
CA LYS A 84 -6.24 4.93 -5.69
C LYS A 84 -4.83 4.35 -5.63
N VAL A 85 -4.71 3.23 -4.91
CA VAL A 85 -3.57 2.33 -5.04
C VAL A 85 -3.99 1.14 -5.89
N GLU A 86 -3.20 0.84 -6.90
CA GLU A 86 -3.51 -0.17 -7.92
C GLU A 86 -2.37 -1.18 -8.10
N ILE A 87 -2.71 -2.38 -8.56
CA ILE A 87 -1.77 -3.38 -9.05
C ILE A 87 -1.99 -3.45 -10.56
N VAL A 88 -1.05 -2.91 -11.33
CA VAL A 88 -1.21 -2.69 -12.78
C VAL A 88 -0.15 -3.48 -13.53
N GLN A 89 -0.55 -4.13 -14.62
CA GLN A 89 0.38 -4.87 -15.47
C GLN A 89 1.42 -3.90 -16.05
N ASP A 90 2.69 -4.28 -15.97
CA ASP A 90 3.84 -3.46 -16.42
C ASP A 90 3.93 -2.07 -15.74
N GLY A 91 3.20 -1.87 -14.63
CA GLY A 91 3.21 -0.64 -13.83
C GLY A 91 4.28 -0.64 -12.74
N GLY A 92 4.09 0.24 -11.75
CA GLY A 92 4.98 0.35 -10.59
C GLY A 92 5.44 1.79 -10.35
N SER A 93 5.05 2.35 -9.22
CA SER A 93 5.55 3.66 -8.78
C SER A 93 6.96 3.54 -8.24
N ASP A 94 7.82 4.49 -8.63
CA ASP A 94 9.12 4.70 -8.02
C ASP A 94 9.00 5.35 -6.63
N GLY A 95 10.09 5.33 -5.87
CA GLY A 95 10.14 5.95 -4.54
C GLY A 95 9.51 5.11 -3.43
N LEU A 96 9.09 3.88 -3.71
CA LEU A 96 8.63 2.95 -2.70
C LEU A 96 9.83 2.30 -2.01
N VAL A 97 10.26 2.89 -0.89
CA VAL A 97 11.42 2.43 -0.12
C VAL A 97 10.94 1.89 1.22
N PHE A 98 11.47 0.77 1.69
CA PHE A 98 11.20 0.33 3.04
C PHE A 98 12.28 0.85 4.00
N SER A 99 11.90 1.50 5.10
CA SER A 99 12.84 1.88 6.17
C SER A 99 12.82 0.89 7.32
N SER A 100 14.00 0.71 7.92
CA SER A 100 14.20 0.00 9.18
C SER A 100 13.91 0.88 10.42
N GLY A 101 13.62 2.18 10.22
CA GLY A 101 13.48 3.18 11.30
C GLY A 101 12.12 3.22 11.99
N GLY A 102 11.09 2.59 11.41
CA GLY A 102 9.77 2.43 12.03
C GLY A 102 9.61 1.05 12.66
N MET A 103 10.34 0.73 13.73
CA MET A 103 10.11 -0.54 14.41
C MET A 103 8.98 -0.43 15.43
N ALA A 104 7.74 -0.53 14.97
CA ALA A 104 6.73 -1.24 15.75
C ALA A 104 6.87 -2.72 15.38
N ASN A 105 7.61 -3.49 16.19
CA ASN A 105 7.73 -4.95 16.11
C ASN A 105 8.62 -5.54 14.99
N GLY A 106 9.71 -4.89 14.56
CA GLY A 106 10.70 -5.54 13.67
C GLY A 106 10.32 -5.63 12.19
N LYS A 107 9.30 -4.90 11.74
CA LYS A 107 8.82 -4.93 10.35
C LYS A 107 9.25 -3.66 9.61
N GLU A 108 9.81 -3.83 8.41
CA GLU A 108 10.22 -2.73 7.54
C GLU A 108 8.97 -2.03 6.98
N GLN A 109 8.92 -0.70 7.10
CA GLN A 109 7.76 0.14 6.72
C GLN A 109 8.00 0.86 5.41
N LEU A 110 7.00 0.93 4.55
CA LEU A 110 7.07 1.71 3.32
C LEU A 110 7.18 3.21 3.67
N LEU A 111 8.35 3.81 3.42
CA LEU A 111 8.70 5.22 3.65
C LEU A 111 7.75 6.14 2.90
N GLU A 112 7.24 7.09 3.68
CA GLU A 112 6.42 8.23 3.29
C GLU A 112 7.37 9.45 3.24
N PHE A 113 7.58 10.12 2.10
CA PHE A 113 8.46 11.31 2.01
C PHE A 113 7.64 12.62 2.14
N GLU A 114 8.11 13.78 2.62
CA GLU A 114 9.08 14.28 3.63
C GLU A 114 8.66 15.78 3.86
N GLU A 115 9.20 16.44 4.89
CA GLU A 115 8.76 17.70 5.54
C GLU A 115 8.36 18.89 4.64
N GLU A 116 7.34 19.64 5.08
CA GLU A 116 7.18 21.06 4.71
C GLU A 116 7.66 21.94 5.86
N ASP A 117 8.48 22.95 5.53
CA ASP A 117 8.95 24.04 6.40
C ASP A 117 7.82 24.95 6.97
N SER A 118 6.54 24.60 6.73
CA SER A 118 5.38 25.51 6.81
C SER A 118 4.52 25.37 8.08
N GLY A 119 4.75 24.36 8.92
CA GLY A 119 4.01 24.16 10.18
C GLY A 119 2.56 23.64 10.02
N ALA A 120 2.12 23.26 8.82
CA ALA A 120 0.80 22.66 8.59
C ALA A 120 0.86 21.11 8.61
N LYS A 121 -0.14 20.46 9.24
CA LYS A 121 -0.28 18.99 9.22
C LYS A 121 -0.72 18.53 7.82
N VAL A 122 0.22 18.03 7.01
CA VAL A 122 -0.10 17.32 5.76
C VAL A 122 0.20 15.84 5.96
N TRP A 123 -0.84 15.03 6.14
CA TRP A 123 -0.65 13.60 6.26
C TRP A 123 -0.38 13.01 4.87
N ARG A 124 0.69 12.21 4.73
CA ARG A 124 1.09 11.52 3.50
C ARG A 124 1.29 10.06 3.87
N GLY A 125 0.53 9.16 3.29
CA GLY A 125 0.51 7.77 3.72
C GLY A 125 -0.67 6.97 3.18
N PHE A 126 -0.86 5.77 3.73
CA PHE A 126 -1.87 4.83 3.26
C PHE A 126 -3.11 4.77 4.15
N MET A 127 -4.28 4.92 3.54
CA MET A 127 -5.55 4.79 4.23
C MET A 127 -6.31 3.59 3.70
N ALA A 128 -7.03 2.92 4.59
CA ALA A 128 -7.91 1.82 4.28
C ALA A 128 -9.35 2.24 4.55
N CYS A 129 -10.24 1.97 3.61
CA CYS A 129 -11.66 2.34 3.72
C CYS A 129 -12.54 1.17 3.28
N GLN A 130 -13.69 1.01 3.92
CA GLN A 130 -14.74 0.19 3.36
C GLN A 130 -15.26 0.86 2.07
N TRP A 131 -15.24 0.12 0.96
CA TRP A 131 -15.54 0.70 -0.37
C TRP A 131 -16.36 -0.23 -1.27
N ALA A 132 -16.63 0.23 -2.49
CA ALA A 132 -17.66 -0.25 -3.41
C ALA A 132 -17.58 -1.74 -3.86
N HIS A 133 -16.53 -2.49 -3.52
CA HIS A 133 -16.31 -3.86 -4.01
C HIS A 133 -16.45 -4.94 -2.93
N GLY A 134 -17.16 -4.66 -1.83
CA GLY A 134 -17.41 -5.65 -0.76
C GLY A 134 -16.19 -5.99 0.10
N HIS A 135 -15.03 -5.43 -0.23
CA HIS A 135 -13.79 -5.52 0.53
C HIS A 135 -13.25 -4.12 0.83
N PRO A 136 -12.54 -3.94 1.96
CA PRO A 136 -11.80 -2.70 2.19
C PRO A 136 -10.76 -2.49 1.10
N GLN A 137 -10.60 -1.25 0.67
CA GLN A 137 -9.66 -0.85 -0.39
C GLN A 137 -8.57 0.06 0.17
N LEU A 138 -7.40 -0.01 -0.48
CA LEU A 138 -6.25 0.80 -0.15
C LEU A 138 -6.20 2.08 -1.00
N PHE A 139 -5.95 3.19 -0.35
CA PHE A 139 -5.78 4.50 -0.97
C PHE A 139 -4.51 5.16 -0.44
N TRP A 140 -3.98 6.09 -1.23
CA TRP A 140 -2.85 6.94 -0.88
C TRP A 140 -3.34 8.37 -0.69
N VAL A 141 -3.02 9.01 0.43
CA VAL A 141 -3.39 10.41 0.63
C VAL A 141 -2.40 11.35 -0.02
N THR A 142 -2.95 12.38 -0.64
CA THR A 142 -2.23 13.46 -1.29
C THR A 142 -2.21 14.72 -0.42
N ASN A 143 -1.40 15.69 -0.83
CA ASN A 143 -1.32 17.00 -0.18
C ASN A 143 -2.64 17.81 -0.22
N GLN A 144 -3.66 17.35 -0.97
CA GLN A 144 -4.96 18.01 -1.03
C GLN A 144 -5.86 17.66 0.15
N LEU A 145 -5.53 16.66 0.97
CA LEU A 145 -6.29 16.35 2.18
C LEU A 145 -6.01 17.41 3.26
N LYS A 146 -6.81 18.47 3.25
CA LYS A 146 -6.73 19.59 4.22
C LYS A 146 -7.56 19.36 5.49
N SER A 147 -8.39 18.32 5.51
CA SER A 147 -9.30 17.98 6.60
C SER A 147 -8.92 16.63 7.25
N GLU A 148 -9.66 16.24 8.28
CA GLU A 148 -9.56 14.90 8.84
C GLU A 148 -9.97 13.83 7.81
N LEU A 149 -9.46 12.61 8.02
CA LEU A 149 -9.86 11.45 7.23
C LEU A 149 -11.36 11.20 7.40
N PRO A 150 -12.06 10.71 6.35
CA PRO A 150 -13.44 10.28 6.50
C PRO A 150 -13.57 9.25 7.63
N SER A 151 -14.65 9.33 8.41
CA SER A 151 -14.85 8.47 9.59
C SER A 151 -14.91 6.97 9.29
N PHE A 152 -15.18 6.59 8.05
CA PHE A 152 -15.19 5.20 7.57
C PHE A 152 -13.81 4.71 7.10
N CYS A 153 -12.78 5.55 7.19
CA CYS A 153 -11.42 5.25 6.79
C CYS A 153 -10.48 5.29 8.00
N HIS A 154 -9.46 4.44 7.98
CA HIS A 154 -8.41 4.46 9.00
C HIS A 154 -7.04 4.54 8.34
N ARG A 155 -6.12 5.19 9.03
CA ARG A 155 -4.70 5.17 8.67
C ARG A 155 -4.15 3.76 8.85
N VAL A 156 -3.28 3.36 7.94
CA VAL A 156 -2.60 2.08 7.99
C VAL A 156 -1.16 2.25 7.53
N GLN A 157 -0.27 1.48 8.13
CA GLN A 157 1.08 1.30 7.60
C GLN A 157 1.11 0.08 6.69
N ILE A 158 2.04 0.07 5.73
CA ILE A 158 2.28 -1.09 4.86
C ILE A 158 3.61 -1.72 5.24
N VAL A 159 3.55 -2.99 5.61
CA VAL A 159 4.70 -3.79 6.07
C VAL A 159 4.88 -5.03 5.22
N ARG A 160 6.12 -5.52 5.18
CA ARG A 160 6.46 -6.80 4.54
C ARG A 160 6.29 -7.98 5.51
N GLU A 161 5.81 -9.09 4.96
CA GLU A 161 5.90 -10.42 5.55
C GLU A 161 6.72 -11.29 4.60
N MET A 162 7.96 -11.61 5.01
CA MET A 162 8.90 -12.36 4.17
C MET A 162 8.45 -13.81 3.98
N LEU A 163 8.72 -14.37 2.79
CA LEU A 163 8.39 -15.74 2.39
C LEU A 163 9.58 -16.70 2.46
#